data_AF-A0A929X8Z0-F1
#
_entry.id   AF-A0A929X8Z0-F1
#
_cell.length_a   1.000
_cell.length_b   1.000
_cell.length_c   1.000
_cell.angle_alpha   90.00
_cell.angle_beta   90.00
_cell.angle_gamma   90.00
#
_symmetry.space_group_name_H-M   'P 1'
#
loop_
_entity.id
_entity.type
_entity.pdbx_description
1 polymer ?
#
loop_
_entity_poly.entity_id
_entity_poly.type
_entity_poly.pdbx_seq_one_letter_code
_entity_poly.pdbx_strand_id
1 'polypeptide(L)'
;MEDLIKNIINRAKEMKSNPEITDYEIAQFVHIELGKAMYYDNNYTAKLGNGTEETELSSTRKSNMLRAETDKSSKAQICKGMAEIYAEILNEIGIEARAIGIEKKGETQELGEDEAKHYCAVFKIGEQEYVQDYLMESALMRIKIGEAEMSENMPGICPIEEYKERGPRSLMQTDLSHEYIDKIFRENMIDLNDGQRFDLIFEKLNHYFRDTETEFGFEEAKDFVFLAGKNFIRTKPKI
;
A
#
# COMPACT_ATOMS: atom_id res chain seq x y z
N MET A 1 5.92 -16.30 -2.71
CA MET A 1 4.86 -15.56 -1.99
C MET A 1 4.09 -16.44 -1.01
N GLU A 2 3.75 -17.69 -1.35
CA GLU A 2 2.98 -18.58 -0.46
C GLU A 2 3.58 -18.78 0.95
N ASP A 3 4.89 -18.99 1.07
CA ASP A 3 5.52 -19.19 2.38
C ASP A 3 5.47 -17.93 3.26
N LEU A 4 5.54 -16.75 2.63
CA LEU A 4 5.35 -15.48 3.32
C LEU A 4 3.91 -15.35 3.82
N ILE A 5 2.91 -15.63 2.97
CA ILE A 5 1.49 -15.59 3.35
C ILE A 5 1.22 -16.56 4.51
N LYS A 6 1.74 -17.78 4.44
CA LYS A 6 1.65 -18.76 5.54
C LYS A 6 2.28 -18.23 6.83
N ASN A 7 3.43 -17.57 6.74
CA ASN A 7 4.08 -16.95 7.90
C ASN A 7 3.22 -15.83 8.50
N ILE A 8 2.67 -14.93 7.67
CA ILE A 8 1.75 -13.87 8.12
C ILE A 8 0.54 -14.48 8.84
N ILE A 9 -0.10 -15.50 8.24
CA ILE A 9 -1.23 -16.21 8.83
C ILE A 9 -0.85 -16.83 10.18
N ASN A 10 0.29 -17.53 10.25
CA ASN A 10 0.73 -18.18 11.49
C ASN A 10 0.97 -17.16 12.60
N ARG A 11 1.67 -16.06 12.31
CA ARG A 11 1.89 -14.97 13.28
C ARG A 11 0.59 -14.29 13.70
N ALA A 12 -0.35 -14.08 12.78
CA ALA A 12 -1.65 -13.54 13.10
C ALA A 12 -2.48 -14.50 13.99
N LYS A 13 -2.41 -15.82 13.75
CA LYS A 13 -3.02 -16.84 14.63
C LYS A 13 -2.37 -16.86 16.02
N GLU A 14 -1.05 -16.70 16.11
CA GLU A 14 -0.33 -16.54 17.38
C GLU A 14 -0.77 -15.28 18.13
N MET A 15 -0.88 -14.14 17.44
CA MET A 15 -1.40 -12.90 18.03
C MET A 15 -2.82 -13.09 18.58
N LYS A 16 -3.69 -13.79 17.84
CA LYS A 16 -5.07 -14.10 18.27
C LYS A 16 -5.15 -14.95 19.54
N SER A 17 -4.09 -15.68 19.89
CA SER A 17 -4.04 -16.43 21.14
C SER A 17 -3.82 -15.55 22.38
N ASN A 18 -3.40 -14.29 22.18
CA ASN A 18 -3.25 -13.31 23.25
C ASN A 18 -4.54 -12.49 23.40
N PRO A 19 -5.25 -12.57 24.55
CA PRO A 19 -6.50 -11.85 24.77
C PRO A 19 -6.36 -10.33 24.85
N GLU A 20 -5.13 -9.80 25.00
CA GLU A 20 -4.87 -8.35 25.02
C GLU A 20 -4.80 -7.74 23.62
N ILE A 21 -4.66 -8.57 22.57
CA ILE A 21 -4.58 -8.11 21.19
C ILE A 21 -5.96 -8.20 20.55
N THR A 22 -6.42 -7.08 20.00
CA THR A 22 -7.71 -6.98 19.32
C THR A 22 -7.65 -7.53 17.89
N ASP A 23 -8.79 -7.98 17.35
CA ASP A 23 -8.89 -8.35 15.93
C ASP A 23 -8.53 -7.17 15.01
N TYR A 24 -8.70 -5.91 15.46
CA TYR A 24 -8.30 -4.73 14.70
C TYR A 24 -6.78 -4.62 14.59
N GLU A 25 -6.07 -4.78 15.71
CA GLU A 25 -4.61 -4.82 15.72
C GLU A 25 -4.07 -5.97 14.84
N ILE A 26 -4.74 -7.12 14.84
CA ILE A 26 -4.36 -8.24 13.96
C ILE A 26 -4.57 -7.88 12.49
N ALA A 27 -5.69 -7.25 12.14
CA ALA A 27 -5.95 -6.77 10.77
C ALA A 27 -4.91 -5.75 10.31
N GLN A 28 -4.52 -4.82 11.19
CA GLN A 28 -3.45 -3.85 10.95
C GLN A 28 -2.08 -4.50 10.75
N PHE A 29 -1.75 -5.51 11.56
CA PHE A 29 -0.54 -6.30 11.38
C PHE A 29 -0.51 -6.97 10.00
N VAL A 30 -1.60 -7.66 9.61
CA VAL A 30 -1.71 -8.29 8.29
C VAL A 30 -1.55 -7.25 7.18
N HIS A 31 -2.17 -6.07 7.33
CA HIS A 31 -2.08 -4.99 6.36
C HIS A 31 -0.64 -4.49 6.15
N ILE A 32 0.10 -4.28 7.24
CA ILE A 32 1.50 -3.86 7.17
C ILE A 32 2.36 -4.95 6.55
N GLU A 33 2.30 -6.18 7.05
CA GLU A 33 3.20 -7.24 6.61
C GLU A 33 2.93 -7.67 5.17
N LEU A 34 1.65 -7.73 4.77
CA LEU A 34 1.28 -7.96 3.38
C LEU A 34 1.70 -6.76 2.52
N GLY A 35 1.39 -5.53 2.92
CA GLY A 35 1.76 -4.32 2.19
C GLY A 35 3.27 -4.18 1.91
N LYS A 36 4.13 -4.63 2.82
CA LYS A 36 5.59 -4.68 2.60
C LYS A 36 5.97 -5.55 1.40
N ALA A 37 5.27 -6.67 1.21
CA ALA A 37 5.58 -7.64 0.17
C ALA A 37 4.78 -7.44 -1.13
N MET A 38 3.65 -6.72 -1.08
CA MET A 38 2.83 -6.45 -2.25
C MET A 38 3.52 -5.45 -3.16
N TYR A 39 3.51 -5.70 -4.46
CA TYR A 39 4.04 -4.79 -5.47
C TYR A 39 2.89 -4.28 -6.33
N TYR A 40 2.75 -2.96 -6.50
CA TYR A 40 1.72 -2.40 -7.38
C TYR A 40 2.31 -2.01 -8.73
N ASP A 41 2.11 -2.87 -9.74
CA ASP A 41 2.60 -2.63 -11.09
C ASP A 41 1.51 -2.14 -12.05
N ASN A 42 1.29 -0.83 -12.14
CA ASN A 42 0.41 -0.28 -13.18
C ASN A 42 1.11 -0.11 -14.54
N ASN A 43 2.40 -0.43 -14.63
CA ASN A 43 3.26 -0.19 -15.78
C ASN A 43 3.36 -1.46 -16.61
N TYR A 44 2.29 -1.80 -17.33
CA TYR A 44 2.43 -2.71 -18.46
C TYR A 44 3.02 -1.99 -19.68
N THR A 45 4.26 -1.53 -19.54
CA THR A 45 5.22 -1.64 -20.63
C THR A 45 6.26 -2.63 -20.14
N ALA A 46 6.13 -3.89 -20.58
CA ALA A 46 7.18 -4.87 -20.37
C ALA A 46 8.52 -4.24 -20.76
N LYS A 47 9.44 -4.09 -19.81
CA LYS A 47 10.84 -3.88 -20.16
C LYS A 47 11.33 -5.20 -20.71
N LEU A 48 11.17 -5.36 -22.02
CA LEU A 48 11.88 -6.36 -22.78
C LEU A 48 13.37 -6.13 -22.50
N GLY A 49 14.12 -7.21 -22.26
CA GLY A 49 15.57 -7.13 -22.40
C GLY A 49 15.93 -6.70 -23.84
N ASN A 50 17.21 -6.67 -24.18
CA ASN A 50 17.66 -6.49 -25.58
C ASN A 50 17.35 -7.73 -26.47
N GLY A 51 16.18 -8.31 -26.30
CA GLY A 51 15.62 -9.51 -26.87
C GLY A 51 14.23 -9.68 -26.25
N THR A 52 13.29 -10.26 -26.99
CA THR A 52 11.87 -10.42 -26.64
C THR A 52 11.59 -11.27 -25.39
N GLU A 53 12.60 -11.55 -24.57
CA GLU A 53 12.49 -12.38 -23.38
C GLU A 53 12.42 -11.54 -22.10
N GLU A 54 11.57 -12.01 -21.21
CA GLU A 54 11.31 -11.46 -19.90
C GLU A 54 12.47 -11.77 -18.94
N THR A 55 12.81 -10.82 -18.06
CA THR A 55 13.83 -11.06 -17.03
C THR A 55 13.32 -12.01 -15.94
N GLU A 56 14.20 -12.83 -15.38
CA GLU A 56 13.87 -13.77 -14.29
C GLU A 56 13.22 -13.06 -13.09
N LEU A 57 13.71 -11.85 -12.76
CA LEU A 57 13.14 -10.99 -11.72
C LEU A 57 11.67 -10.62 -12.04
N SER A 58 11.35 -10.27 -13.29
CA SER A 58 9.98 -10.01 -13.76
C SER A 58 9.11 -11.27 -13.76
N SER A 59 9.65 -12.43 -14.10
CA SER A 59 8.92 -13.70 -14.05
C SER A 59 8.58 -14.12 -12.61
N THR A 60 9.53 -14.00 -11.67
CA THR A 60 9.29 -14.24 -10.25
C THR A 60 8.27 -13.25 -9.67
N ARG A 61 8.33 -11.98 -10.07
CA ARG A 61 7.33 -10.94 -9.72
C ARG A 61 5.93 -11.31 -10.22
N LYS A 62 5.80 -11.79 -11.47
CA LYS A 62 4.52 -12.22 -12.06
C LYS A 62 3.90 -13.43 -11.35
N SER A 63 4.72 -14.38 -10.91
CA SER A 63 4.24 -15.57 -10.20
C SER A 63 3.85 -15.28 -8.74
N ASN A 64 4.43 -14.24 -8.14
CA ASN A 64 4.13 -13.87 -6.76
C ASN A 64 2.81 -13.09 -6.67
N MET A 65 2.50 -12.21 -7.64
CA MET A 65 1.38 -11.26 -7.51
C MET A 65 -0.02 -11.81 -7.81
N LEU A 66 -0.20 -12.84 -8.64
CA LEU A 66 -1.49 -13.12 -9.27
C LEU A 66 -1.76 -14.63 -9.40
N ARG A 67 -2.99 -15.07 -9.08
CA ARG A 67 -3.52 -16.36 -9.60
C ARG A 67 -3.49 -16.31 -11.13
N ALA A 68 -3.42 -17.47 -11.77
CA ALA A 68 -3.11 -17.63 -13.21
C ALA A 68 -4.07 -16.94 -14.22
N GLU A 69 -5.16 -16.30 -13.78
CA GLU A 69 -6.23 -15.78 -14.65
C GLU A 69 -6.41 -14.24 -14.63
N THR A 70 -5.54 -13.48 -13.96
CA THR A 70 -5.69 -12.02 -13.89
C THR A 70 -5.20 -11.32 -15.18
N ASP A 71 -6.08 -10.57 -15.87
CA ASP A 71 -5.70 -9.72 -17.01
C ASP A 71 -4.90 -8.50 -16.54
N LYS A 72 -3.62 -8.51 -16.90
CA LYS A 72 -2.58 -7.56 -16.46
C LYS A 72 -2.69 -6.20 -17.13
N SER A 73 -3.58 -6.03 -18.11
CA SER A 73 -3.85 -4.75 -18.76
C SER A 73 -4.88 -3.89 -18.00
N SER A 74 -5.58 -4.49 -17.02
CA SER A 74 -6.62 -3.82 -16.24
C SER A 74 -6.15 -3.43 -14.84
N LYS A 75 -6.14 -2.12 -14.54
CA LYS A 75 -5.76 -1.59 -13.21
C LYS A 75 -6.65 -2.14 -12.08
N ALA A 76 -7.93 -2.37 -12.36
CA ALA A 76 -8.89 -2.90 -11.38
C ALA A 76 -8.54 -4.32 -10.93
N GLN A 77 -7.93 -5.11 -11.80
CA GLN A 77 -7.59 -6.50 -11.54
C GLN A 77 -6.39 -6.64 -10.58
N ILE A 78 -5.51 -5.63 -10.50
CA ILE A 78 -4.41 -5.60 -9.51
C ILE A 78 -4.97 -5.31 -8.11
N CYS A 79 -5.77 -4.25 -7.94
CA CYS A 79 -6.37 -3.96 -6.63
C CYS A 79 -7.36 -5.05 -6.19
N LYS A 80 -8.01 -5.76 -7.14
CA LYS A 80 -8.82 -6.95 -6.86
C LYS A 80 -7.99 -8.04 -6.18
N GLY A 81 -6.86 -8.44 -6.79
CA GLY A 81 -5.99 -9.45 -6.22
C GLY A 81 -5.47 -9.06 -4.82
N MET A 82 -5.13 -7.79 -4.60
CA MET A 82 -4.71 -7.32 -3.27
C MET A 82 -5.82 -7.44 -2.22
N ALA A 83 -7.04 -7.03 -2.58
CA ALA A 83 -8.21 -7.10 -1.71
C ALA A 83 -8.60 -8.55 -1.40
N GLU A 84 -8.55 -9.44 -2.39
CA GLU A 84 -8.85 -10.86 -2.24
C GLU A 84 -7.86 -11.56 -1.32
N ILE A 85 -6.55 -11.37 -1.53
CA ILE A 85 -5.52 -11.98 -0.67
C ILE A 85 -5.66 -11.50 0.78
N TYR A 86 -5.88 -10.19 0.99
CA TYR A 86 -6.09 -9.64 2.32
C TYR A 86 -7.33 -10.25 2.99
N ALA A 87 -8.46 -10.30 2.28
CA ALA A 87 -9.69 -10.90 2.79
C ALA A 87 -9.56 -12.41 3.07
N GLU A 88 -8.89 -13.17 2.19
CA GLU A 88 -8.60 -14.59 2.40
C GLU A 88 -7.77 -14.82 3.67
N ILE A 89 -6.74 -14.02 3.92
CA ILE A 89 -5.92 -14.09 5.14
C ILE A 89 -6.76 -13.80 6.39
N LEU A 90 -7.59 -12.75 6.36
CA LEU A 90 -8.46 -12.41 7.50
C LEU A 90 -9.47 -13.52 7.82
N ASN A 91 -10.11 -14.09 6.79
CA ASN A 91 -11.05 -15.19 6.98
C ASN A 91 -10.35 -16.43 7.57
N GLU A 92 -9.14 -16.75 7.12
CA GLU A 92 -8.34 -17.88 7.62
C GLU A 92 -7.96 -17.73 9.11
N ILE A 93 -7.93 -16.51 9.64
CA ILE A 93 -7.71 -16.21 11.06
C ILE A 93 -9.00 -15.91 11.82
N GLY A 94 -10.16 -16.15 11.21
CA GLY A 94 -11.48 -16.01 11.82
C GLY A 94 -11.95 -14.56 11.98
N ILE A 95 -11.54 -13.65 11.10
CA ILE A 95 -12.09 -12.30 10.95
C ILE A 95 -12.88 -12.27 9.64
N GLU A 96 -14.18 -12.00 9.70
CA GLU A 96 -15.04 -11.99 8.52
C GLU A 96 -14.60 -10.88 7.56
N ALA A 97 -14.24 -11.24 6.33
CA ALA A 97 -13.77 -10.32 5.31
C ALA A 97 -14.17 -10.73 3.89
N ARG A 98 -14.25 -9.77 2.98
CA ARG A 98 -14.53 -10.00 1.56
C ARG A 98 -13.97 -8.87 0.70
N ALA A 99 -13.59 -9.19 -0.54
CA ALA A 99 -13.26 -8.18 -1.53
C ALA A 99 -14.55 -7.65 -2.18
N ILE A 100 -14.62 -6.34 -2.40
CA ILE A 100 -15.73 -5.69 -3.10
C ILE A 100 -15.22 -4.88 -4.28
N GLY A 101 -15.98 -4.90 -5.38
CA GLY A 101 -15.75 -4.06 -6.55
C GLY A 101 -16.61 -2.80 -6.48
N ILE A 102 -16.00 -1.64 -6.75
CA ILE A 102 -16.65 -0.32 -6.71
C ILE A 102 -16.27 0.51 -7.95
N GLU A 103 -17.10 1.50 -8.29
CA GLU A 103 -16.84 2.40 -9.42
C GLU A 103 -15.69 3.36 -9.10
N LYS A 104 -15.61 3.86 -7.87
CA LYS A 104 -14.56 4.80 -7.45
C LYS A 104 -14.18 4.65 -5.98
N LYS A 105 -12.90 4.88 -5.67
CA LYS A 105 -12.40 5.02 -4.29
C LYS A 105 -13.26 5.96 -3.45
N GLY A 106 -13.66 5.49 -2.27
CA GLY A 106 -14.55 6.18 -1.34
C GLY A 106 -16.03 5.84 -1.49
N GLU A 107 -16.40 5.02 -2.47
CA GLU A 107 -17.75 4.48 -2.57
C GLU A 107 -17.83 3.11 -1.89
N THR A 108 -19.04 2.71 -1.51
CA THR A 108 -19.30 1.43 -0.83
C THR A 108 -20.37 0.61 -1.54
N GLN A 109 -20.92 1.13 -2.64
CA GLN A 109 -21.88 0.41 -3.46
C GLN A 109 -21.14 -0.64 -4.29
N GLU A 110 -21.46 -1.90 -4.02
CA GLU A 110 -20.86 -3.04 -4.73
C GLU A 110 -21.41 -3.15 -6.14
N LEU A 111 -20.50 -3.38 -7.07
CA LEU A 111 -20.78 -3.58 -8.49
C LEU A 111 -20.35 -4.98 -8.93
N GLY A 112 -20.90 -5.41 -10.06
CA GLY A 112 -20.44 -6.63 -10.72
C GLY A 112 -19.01 -6.49 -11.24
N GLU A 113 -18.35 -7.61 -11.48
CA GLU A 113 -16.94 -7.63 -11.89
C GLU A 113 -16.66 -6.82 -13.17
N ASP A 114 -17.58 -6.87 -14.14
CA ASP A 114 -17.47 -6.17 -15.42
C ASP A 114 -17.64 -4.64 -15.29
N GLU A 115 -18.20 -4.17 -14.18
CA GLU A 115 -18.50 -2.75 -13.92
C GLU A 115 -17.50 -2.12 -12.96
N ALA A 116 -16.89 -2.91 -12.07
CA ALA A 116 -15.97 -2.43 -11.06
C ALA A 116 -14.66 -1.88 -11.66
N LYS A 117 -14.26 -0.68 -11.21
CA LYS A 117 -13.02 -0.01 -11.63
C LYS A 117 -11.96 0.03 -10.53
N HIS A 118 -12.37 -0.24 -9.30
CA HIS A 118 -11.50 -0.33 -8.14
C HIS A 118 -12.02 -1.43 -7.21
N TYR A 119 -11.11 -2.03 -6.46
CA TYR A 119 -11.44 -3.04 -5.48
C TYR A 119 -10.76 -2.72 -4.15
N CYS A 120 -11.50 -2.96 -3.07
CA CYS A 120 -11.02 -2.88 -1.70
C CYS A 120 -11.54 -4.08 -0.92
N ALA A 121 -10.95 -4.35 0.24
CA ALA A 121 -11.48 -5.36 1.15
C ALA A 121 -12.36 -4.70 2.21
N VAL A 122 -13.49 -5.31 2.52
CA VAL A 122 -14.33 -4.99 3.68
C VAL A 122 -14.17 -6.10 4.70
N PHE A 123 -13.98 -5.74 5.97
CA PHE A 123 -13.91 -6.70 7.07
C PHE A 123 -14.68 -6.21 8.29
N LYS A 124 -15.15 -7.16 9.12
CA LYS A 124 -16.02 -6.89 10.25
C LYS A 124 -15.34 -7.22 11.58
N ILE A 125 -15.46 -6.31 12.55
CA ILE A 125 -15.04 -6.52 13.94
C ILE A 125 -16.21 -6.16 14.85
N GLY A 126 -16.78 -7.18 15.50
CA GLY A 126 -18.04 -7.02 16.23
C GLY A 126 -19.16 -6.60 15.27
N GLU A 127 -19.72 -5.41 15.48
CA GLU A 127 -20.74 -4.82 14.59
C GLU A 127 -20.17 -3.77 13.63
N GLN A 128 -18.91 -3.38 13.79
CA GLN A 128 -18.29 -2.34 12.96
C GLN A 128 -17.65 -2.95 11.71
N GLU A 129 -17.94 -2.35 10.56
CA GLU A 129 -17.26 -2.66 9.30
C GLU A 129 -16.12 -1.67 9.02
N TYR A 130 -15.07 -2.20 8.42
CA TYR A 130 -13.87 -1.46 8.04
C TYR A 130 -13.55 -1.72 6.57
N VAL A 131 -12.93 -0.74 5.93
CA VAL A 131 -12.39 -0.85 4.58
C VAL A 131 -10.87 -0.88 4.66
N GLN A 132 -10.27 -1.80 3.91
CA GLN A 132 -8.85 -1.83 3.61
C GLN A 132 -8.62 -1.53 2.13
N ASP A 133 -7.77 -0.54 1.83
CA ASP A 133 -7.43 -0.10 0.49
C ASP A 133 -5.97 0.40 0.45
N TYR A 134 -5.08 -0.35 -0.19
CA TYR A 134 -3.66 0.02 -0.32
C TYR A 134 -3.41 1.29 -1.14
N LEU A 135 -4.39 1.72 -1.94
CA LEU A 135 -4.32 2.94 -2.76
C LEU A 135 -4.98 4.16 -2.08
N MET A 136 -5.53 3.97 -0.88
CA MET A 136 -5.98 5.06 -0.02
C MET A 136 -4.77 5.68 0.69
N GLU A 137 -4.70 7.02 0.71
CA GLU A 137 -3.70 7.79 1.50
C GLU A 137 -2.24 7.37 1.27
N SER A 138 -1.92 6.87 0.07
CA SER A 138 -0.59 6.34 -0.29
C SER A 138 -0.11 5.22 0.65
N ALA A 139 -1.03 4.44 1.21
CA ALA A 139 -0.74 3.45 2.24
C ALA A 139 0.38 2.49 1.84
N LEU A 140 0.35 1.93 0.62
CA LEU A 140 1.38 0.99 0.18
C LEU A 140 2.80 1.57 0.24
N MET A 141 2.97 2.82 -0.22
CA MET A 141 4.25 3.52 -0.14
C MET A 141 4.67 3.75 1.31
N ARG A 142 3.74 4.24 2.13
CA ARG A 142 3.97 4.57 3.54
C ARG A 142 4.35 3.37 4.40
N ILE A 143 3.75 2.22 4.12
CA ILE A 143 4.11 0.93 4.72
C ILE A 143 5.54 0.55 4.35
N LYS A 144 5.89 0.61 3.06
CA LYS A 144 7.21 0.17 2.57
C LYS A 144 8.36 1.03 3.05
N ILE A 145 8.14 2.34 3.21
CA ILE A 145 9.16 3.23 3.79
C ILE A 145 9.23 3.13 5.33
N GLY A 146 8.36 2.35 5.96
CA GLY A 146 8.29 2.20 7.41
C GLY A 146 7.76 3.45 8.12
N GLU A 147 6.87 4.21 7.46
CA GLU A 147 6.18 5.36 8.08
C GLU A 147 4.81 4.96 8.66
N ALA A 148 4.13 3.98 8.06
CA ALA A 148 2.87 3.48 8.58
C ALA A 148 3.10 2.49 9.72
N GLU A 149 2.52 2.77 10.88
CA GLU A 149 2.58 1.93 12.08
C GLU A 149 1.17 1.59 12.59
N MET A 150 1.08 0.53 13.41
CA MET A 150 -0.16 0.13 14.09
C MET A 150 -0.66 1.26 14.99
N SER A 151 -1.77 1.87 14.60
CA SER A 151 -2.33 3.07 15.23
C SER A 151 -3.79 3.23 14.87
N GLU A 152 -4.58 3.97 15.64
CA GLU A 152 -6.01 4.17 15.36
C GLU A 152 -6.25 4.72 13.93
N ASN A 153 -5.40 5.64 13.49
CA ASN A 153 -5.47 6.30 12.18
C ASN A 153 -4.49 5.71 11.16
N MET A 154 -4.45 4.38 11.04
CA MET A 154 -3.61 3.69 10.08
C MET A 154 -3.92 4.10 8.62
N PRO A 155 -2.93 4.47 7.80
CA PRO A 155 -3.14 4.70 6.37
C PRO A 155 -3.64 3.43 5.69
N GLY A 156 -4.64 3.55 4.82
CA GLY A 156 -5.14 2.40 4.07
C GLY A 156 -6.14 1.51 4.81
N ILE A 157 -6.46 1.80 6.07
CA ILE A 157 -7.58 1.20 6.81
C ILE A 157 -8.43 2.29 7.47
N CYS A 158 -9.75 2.18 7.35
CA CYS A 158 -10.69 3.06 8.06
C CYS A 158 -12.02 2.37 8.35
N PRO A 159 -12.81 2.85 9.32
CA PRO A 159 -14.24 2.52 9.39
C PRO A 159 -14.93 2.80 8.05
N ILE A 160 -15.90 1.96 7.68
CA ILE A 160 -16.56 2.07 6.37
C ILE A 160 -17.25 3.42 6.17
N GLU A 161 -17.73 4.04 7.25
CA GLU A 161 -18.40 5.35 7.25
C GLU A 161 -17.44 6.48 6.88
N GLU A 162 -16.14 6.32 7.17
CA GLU A 162 -15.10 7.30 6.86
C GLU A 162 -14.53 7.12 5.45
N TYR A 163 -14.79 5.99 4.78
CA TYR A 163 -14.17 5.68 3.50
C TYR A 163 -14.49 6.71 2.42
N LYS A 164 -15.70 7.28 2.46
CA LYS A 164 -16.11 8.37 1.56
C LYS A 164 -15.23 9.61 1.65
N GLU A 165 -14.71 9.90 2.84
CA GLU A 165 -13.79 11.00 3.05
C GLU A 165 -12.34 10.59 2.79
N ARG A 166 -11.91 9.46 3.33
CA ARG A 166 -10.50 9.02 3.32
C ARG A 166 -10.06 8.41 1.99
N GLY A 167 -10.89 7.56 1.39
CA GLY A 167 -10.61 6.86 0.13
C GLY A 167 -10.17 7.77 -1.03
N PRO A 168 -10.87 8.88 -1.31
CA PRO A 168 -10.53 9.78 -2.41
C PRO A 168 -9.49 10.84 -2.04
N ARG A 169 -8.93 10.85 -0.81
CA ARG A 169 -7.92 11.84 -0.42
C ARG A 169 -6.78 11.84 -1.42
N SER A 170 -6.56 13.02 -1.99
CA SER A 170 -5.50 13.22 -2.97
C SER A 170 -4.14 13.33 -2.28
N LEU A 171 -3.05 13.16 -3.03
CA LEU A 171 -1.69 13.41 -2.55
C LEU A 171 -1.49 14.84 -2.00
N MET A 172 -2.32 15.80 -2.42
CA MET A 172 -2.31 17.17 -1.90
C MET A 172 -2.90 17.29 -0.49
N GLN A 173 -3.71 16.32 -0.06
CA GLN A 173 -4.34 16.25 1.26
C GLN A 173 -3.63 15.26 2.20
N THR A 174 -2.81 14.37 1.65
CA THR A 174 -1.97 13.45 2.42
C THR A 174 -0.62 14.09 2.75
N ASP A 175 -0.18 14.04 4.00
CA ASP A 175 1.15 14.48 4.41
C ASP A 175 1.87 13.33 5.13
N LEU A 176 3.19 13.22 4.91
CA LEU A 176 4.04 12.30 5.68
C LEU A 176 4.24 12.85 7.09
N SER A 177 4.38 11.97 8.09
CA SER A 177 4.67 12.40 9.45
C SER A 177 5.97 13.22 9.52
N HIS A 178 5.98 14.23 10.39
CA HIS A 178 7.18 15.05 10.62
C HIS A 178 8.34 14.19 11.12
N GLU A 179 8.08 13.26 12.03
CA GLU A 179 9.08 12.33 12.55
C GLU A 179 9.75 11.50 11.45
N TYR A 180 8.98 10.96 10.50
CA TYR A 180 9.55 10.23 9.38
C TYR A 180 10.42 11.12 8.49
N ILE A 181 9.95 12.34 8.19
CA ILE A 181 10.70 13.31 7.40
C ILE A 181 12.03 13.66 8.09
N ASP A 182 12.00 13.94 9.39
CA ASP A 182 13.19 14.28 10.17
C ASP A 182 14.16 13.09 10.25
N LYS A 183 13.63 11.87 10.45
CA LYS A 183 14.43 10.64 10.48
C LYS A 183 15.15 10.37 9.15
N ILE A 184 14.45 10.50 8.03
CA ILE A 184 14.99 10.10 6.72
C ILE A 184 15.84 11.19 6.07
N PHE A 185 15.46 12.46 6.21
CA PHE A 185 16.13 13.57 5.55
C PHE A 185 17.05 14.38 6.48
N ARG A 186 17.02 14.12 7.80
CA ARG A 186 17.74 14.85 8.86
C ARG A 186 17.31 16.32 8.95
N GLU A 187 17.56 16.94 10.11
CA GLU A 187 17.29 18.38 10.37
C GLU A 187 17.99 19.34 9.37
N ASN A 188 19.02 18.88 8.66
CA ASN A 188 19.90 19.72 7.81
C ASN A 188 19.34 20.05 6.41
N MET A 189 18.05 19.84 6.15
CA MET A 189 17.44 20.19 4.86
C MET A 189 17.15 21.69 4.69
N ILE A 190 17.13 22.44 5.78
CA ILE A 190 16.80 23.88 5.79
C ILE A 190 17.80 24.67 4.93
N ASP A 191 19.08 24.29 4.99
CA ASP A 191 20.18 24.99 4.30
C ASP A 191 20.39 24.54 2.84
N LEU A 192 19.65 23.54 2.36
CA LEU A 192 19.78 23.04 0.99
C LEU A 192 18.99 23.89 0.00
N ASN A 193 19.57 24.11 -1.19
CA ASN A 193 18.84 24.68 -2.33
C ASN A 193 17.92 23.64 -2.99
N ASP A 194 17.04 24.10 -3.90
CA ASP A 194 16.05 23.23 -4.56
C ASP A 194 16.69 22.02 -5.27
N GLY A 195 17.81 22.20 -5.97
CA GLY A 195 18.50 21.11 -6.66
C GLY A 195 19.02 20.05 -5.69
N GLN A 196 19.67 20.47 -4.61
CA GLN A 196 20.18 19.57 -3.57
C GLN A 196 19.06 18.79 -2.87
N ARG A 197 17.90 19.42 -2.68
CA ARG A 197 16.71 18.75 -2.11
C ARG A 197 16.19 17.67 -3.05
N PHE A 198 16.09 17.97 -4.35
CA PHE A 198 15.71 16.97 -5.35
C PHE A 198 16.70 15.82 -5.42
N ASP A 199 18.01 16.11 -5.43
CA ASP A 199 19.05 15.09 -5.44
C ASP A 199 18.88 14.13 -4.26
N LEU A 200 18.60 14.64 -3.06
CA LEU A 200 18.38 13.80 -1.89
C LEU A 200 17.10 12.95 -1.99
N ILE A 201 16.00 13.51 -2.52
CA ILE A 201 14.77 12.73 -2.79
C ILE A 201 15.07 11.57 -3.74
N PHE A 202 15.77 11.85 -4.85
CA PHE A 202 16.07 10.83 -5.84
C PHE A 202 17.10 9.82 -5.33
N GLU A 203 18.05 10.22 -4.48
CA GLU A 203 18.97 9.31 -3.81
C GLU A 203 18.19 8.34 -2.90
N LYS A 204 17.26 8.83 -2.09
CA LYS A 204 16.40 8.00 -1.24
C LYS A 204 15.47 7.10 -2.05
N LEU A 205 14.87 7.63 -3.12
CA LEU A 205 14.06 6.81 -4.03
C LEU A 205 14.90 5.68 -4.65
N ASN A 206 16.13 5.97 -5.08
CA ASN A 206 17.03 4.97 -5.64
C ASN A 206 17.48 3.94 -4.59
N HIS A 207 17.57 4.31 -3.31
CA HIS A 207 17.76 3.35 -2.22
C HIS A 207 16.56 2.39 -2.13
N TYR A 208 15.34 2.90 -2.10
CA TYR A 208 14.12 2.08 -2.07
C TYR A 208 13.93 1.22 -3.33
N PHE A 209 14.52 1.56 -4.47
CA PHE A 209 14.51 0.68 -5.64
C PHE A 209 15.53 -0.46 -5.57
N ARG A 210 16.59 -0.31 -4.77
CA ARG A 210 17.73 -1.25 -4.70
C ARG A 210 17.71 -2.14 -3.46
N ASP A 211 17.00 -1.71 -2.43
CA ASP A 211 16.80 -2.50 -1.23
C ASP A 211 15.91 -3.71 -1.58
N THR A 212 16.46 -4.90 -1.38
CA THR A 212 15.78 -6.17 -1.66
C THR A 212 14.63 -6.44 -0.70
N GLU A 213 14.57 -5.73 0.43
CA GLU A 213 13.46 -5.82 1.39
C GLU A 213 12.32 -4.85 1.05
N THR A 214 12.60 -3.76 0.33
CA THR A 214 11.58 -2.80 -0.13
C THR A 214 11.50 -2.82 -1.65
N GLU A 215 10.59 -3.61 -2.23
CA GLU A 215 10.42 -3.60 -3.69
C GLU A 215 9.49 -2.46 -4.13
N PHE A 216 10.02 -1.25 -4.32
CA PHE A 216 9.22 -0.12 -4.81
C PHE A 216 8.70 -0.33 -6.24
N GLY A 217 7.38 -0.28 -6.42
CA GLY A 217 6.72 -0.18 -7.71
C GLY A 217 6.55 1.25 -8.20
N PHE A 218 5.86 1.40 -9.33
CA PHE A 218 5.63 2.72 -9.93
C PHE A 218 4.75 3.61 -9.06
N GLU A 219 3.66 3.07 -8.50
CA GLU A 219 2.75 3.87 -7.68
C GLU A 219 3.46 4.37 -6.41
N GLU A 220 4.24 3.52 -5.77
CA GLU A 220 5.00 3.87 -4.57
C GLU A 220 6.08 4.91 -4.87
N ALA A 221 6.79 4.76 -6.00
CA ALA A 221 7.77 5.76 -6.43
C ALA A 221 7.13 7.13 -6.71
N LYS A 222 6.00 7.13 -7.44
CA LYS A 222 5.24 8.35 -7.77
C LYS A 222 4.71 9.02 -6.50
N ASP A 223 4.13 8.25 -5.59
CA ASP A 223 3.61 8.75 -4.31
C ASP A 223 4.75 9.29 -3.43
N PHE A 224 5.89 8.60 -3.35
CA PHE A 224 7.05 9.04 -2.58
C PHE A 224 7.59 10.39 -3.07
N VAL A 225 7.86 10.52 -4.38
CA VAL A 225 8.37 11.77 -4.97
C VAL A 225 7.40 12.91 -4.71
N PHE A 226 6.09 12.66 -4.85
CA PHE A 226 5.09 13.69 -4.64
C PHE A 226 5.01 14.12 -3.18
N LEU A 227 4.89 13.17 -2.24
CA LEU A 227 4.71 13.49 -0.82
C LEU A 227 5.99 14.06 -0.18
N ALA A 228 7.15 13.49 -0.49
CA ALA A 228 8.42 14.05 -0.05
C ALA A 228 8.64 15.44 -0.66
N GLY A 229 8.49 15.58 -1.99
CA GLY A 229 8.62 16.86 -2.71
C GLY A 229 7.69 17.95 -2.18
N LYS A 230 6.41 17.60 -1.95
CA LYS A 230 5.39 18.50 -1.43
C LYS A 230 5.74 19.07 -0.06
N ASN A 231 6.24 18.23 0.85
CA ASN A 231 6.70 18.70 2.16
C ASN A 231 7.77 19.78 2.02
N PHE A 232 8.71 19.63 1.08
CA PHE A 232 9.78 20.63 0.87
C PHE A 232 9.32 21.93 0.22
N ILE A 233 8.31 21.88 -0.65
CA ILE A 233 7.73 23.11 -1.25
C ILE A 233 7.00 23.93 -0.17
N ARG A 234 6.28 23.26 0.73
CA ARG A 234 5.48 23.91 1.77
C ARG A 234 6.30 24.55 2.89
N THR A 235 7.49 24.01 3.20
CA THR A 235 8.37 24.52 4.27
C THR A 235 9.24 25.71 3.84
N LYS A 236 9.12 26.20 2.59
CA LYS A 236 9.78 27.44 2.18
C LYS A 236 9.24 28.64 2.98
N PRO A 237 10.10 29.52 3.51
CA PRO A 237 9.67 30.83 3.96
C PRO A 237 8.94 31.53 2.80
N LYS A 238 7.73 32.04 3.05
CA LYS A 238 7.07 32.91 2.07
C LYS A 238 7.91 34.18 1.98
N ILE A 239 8.50 34.41 0.80
CA ILE A 239 9.23 35.64 0.44
C ILE A 239 8.25 36.80 0.39
#